data_AF-A0A0K2SML3-F1
#
_entry.id   AF-A0A0K2SML3-F1
#
_cell.length_a   1.000
_cell.length_b   1.000
_cell.length_c   1.000
_cell.angle_alpha   90.00
_cell.angle_beta   90.00
_cell.angle_gamma   90.00
#
_symmetry.space_group_name_H-M   'P 1'
#
loop_
_entity.id
_entity.type
_entity.pdbx_description
1 polymer ?
#
loop_
_entity_poly.entity_id
_entity_poly.type
_entity_poly.pdbx_seq_one_letter_code
_entity_poly.pdbx_strand_id
1 'polypeptide(L)' 'MSRQVPFQPGEEELMLELQTEEFQAVDWMLFADTHEEGMEEYRRHAARTRELMETYVSRYGPLIWMDPEWAGPDRGVPWA' A
#
# COMPACT_ATOMS: atom_id res chain seq x y z
N MET A 1 -0.89 22.29 18.42
CA MET A 1 -1.41 22.50 17.07
C MET A 1 -0.49 21.78 16.11
N SER A 2 -0.88 20.61 15.59
CA SER A 2 -0.09 19.95 14.53
C SER A 2 -0.21 20.77 13.26
N ARG A 3 0.92 21.22 12.70
CA ARG A 3 0.94 21.77 11.34
C ARG A 3 0.59 20.61 10.40
N GLN A 4 -0.51 20.73 9.68
CA GLN A 4 -0.72 19.90 8.50
C GLN A 4 0.37 20.24 7.50
N VAL A 5 1.18 19.25 7.14
CA VAL A 5 2.08 19.35 6.00
C VAL A 5 1.20 19.18 4.77
N PRO A 6 1.11 20.19 3.88
CA PRO A 6 0.33 20.06 2.67
C PRO A 6 0.96 19.01 1.75
N PHE A 7 0.12 18.24 1.06
CA PHE A 7 0.57 17.33 0.02
C PHE A 7 1.34 18.09 -1.07
N GLN A 8 2.38 17.45 -1.60
CA GLN A 8 3.05 17.89 -2.82
C GLN A 8 2.12 17.69 -4.03
N PRO A 9 2.33 18.44 -5.14
CA PRO A 9 1.49 18.29 -6.33
C PRO A 9 1.43 16.84 -6.83
N GLY A 10 0.23 16.29 -6.97
CA GLY A 10 -0.01 14.91 -7.42
C GLY A 10 0.26 13.82 -6.36
N GLU A 11 0.60 14.20 -5.13
CA GLU A 11 0.81 13.24 -4.03
C GLU A 11 -0.51 12.66 -3.54
N GLU A 12 -1.54 13.50 -3.39
CA GLU A 12 -2.88 13.06 -2.95
C GLU A 12 -3.52 12.07 -3.94
N GLU A 13 -3.40 12.32 -5.24
CA GLU A 13 -3.94 11.44 -6.29
C GLU A 13 -3.25 10.06 -6.26
N LEU A 14 -1.92 10.04 -6.14
CA LEU A 14 -1.16 8.80 -6.04
C LEU A 14 -1.47 8.03 -4.74
N MET A 15 -1.66 8.76 -3.63
CA MET A 15 -2.07 8.20 -2.36
C MET A 15 -3.45 7.53 -2.43
N LEU A 16 -4.41 8.17 -3.09
CA LEU A 16 -5.75 7.61 -3.30
C LEU A 16 -5.70 6.37 -4.19
N GLU A 17 -4.89 6.37 -5.25
CA GLU A 17 -4.71 5.21 -6.11
C GLU A 17 -4.10 4.03 -5.33
N LEU A 18 -3.04 4.30 -4.55
CA LEU A 18 -2.39 3.31 -3.70
C LEU A 18 -3.36 2.69 -2.69
N GLN A 19 -4.12 3.52 -1.96
CA GLN A 19 -5.13 3.03 -1.01
C GLN A 19 -6.22 2.22 -1.69
N THR A 20 -6.65 2.62 -2.88
CA THR A 20 -7.67 1.90 -3.65
C THR A 20 -7.19 0.49 -3.98
N GLU A 21 -5.96 0.35 -4.48
CA GLU A 21 -5.37 -0.95 -4.81
C GLU A 21 -5.13 -1.81 -3.56
N GLU A 22 -4.73 -1.20 -2.44
CA GLU A 22 -4.61 -1.91 -1.16
C GLU A 22 -5.93 -2.48 -0.67
N PHE A 23 -7.01 -1.69 -0.70
CA PHE A 23 -8.33 -2.18 -0.31
C PHE A 23 -8.82 -3.29 -1.24
N GLN A 24 -8.61 -3.16 -2.55
CA GLN A 24 -8.93 -4.23 -3.50
C GLN A 24 -8.14 -5.51 -3.21
N ALA A 25 -6.84 -5.40 -2.93
CA ALA A 25 -6.03 -6.56 -2.55
C ALA A 25 -6.57 -7.24 -1.28
N VAL A 26 -6.93 -6.47 -0.25
CA VAL A 26 -7.52 -7.01 0.99
C VAL A 26 -8.87 -7.70 0.70
N ASP A 27 -9.75 -7.07 -0.07
CA ASP A 27 -11.05 -7.64 -0.40
C ASP A 27 -10.91 -8.96 -1.17
N TRP A 28 -10.01 -9.03 -2.15
CA TRP A 28 -9.74 -10.26 -2.90
C TRP A 28 -9.06 -11.34 -2.07
N MET A 29 -8.18 -10.97 -1.14
CA MET A 29 -7.59 -11.91 -0.19
C MET A 29 -8.67 -12.53 0.71
N LEU A 30 -9.62 -11.73 1.21
CA LEU A 30 -10.74 -12.23 2.00
C LEU A 30 -11.71 -13.08 1.17
N PHE A 31 -11.94 -12.71 -0.08
CA PHE A 31 -12.75 -13.52 -1.00
C PHE A 31 -12.08 -14.88 -1.28
N ALA A 32 -10.75 -14.89 -1.43
CA ALA A 32 -9.96 -16.08 -1.70
C ALA A 32 -10.05 -17.16 -0.62
N ASP A 33 -10.42 -16.81 0.62
CA ASP A 33 -10.70 -17.78 1.69
C ASP A 33 -11.84 -18.74 1.33
N THR A 34 -12.70 -18.36 0.38
CA THR A 34 -13.87 -19.16 -0.03
C THR A 34 -13.93 -19.44 -1.53
N HIS A 35 -13.11 -18.78 -2.34
CA HIS A 35 -13.14 -18.85 -3.81
C HIS A 35 -11.72 -18.79 -4.37
N GLU A 36 -11.18 -19.90 -4.88
CA GLU A 36 -9.77 -19.99 -5.31
C GLU A 36 -9.40 -18.98 -6.40
N GLU A 37 -10.36 -18.56 -7.25
CA GLU A 37 -10.17 -17.53 -8.27
C GLU A 37 -9.79 -16.16 -7.69
N GLY A 38 -10.12 -15.88 -6.42
CA GLY A 38 -9.76 -14.63 -5.76
C GLY A 38 -8.25 -14.42 -5.64
N MET A 39 -7.45 -15.49 -5.64
CA MET A 39 -5.99 -15.38 -5.53
C MET A 39 -5.33 -14.75 -6.75
N GLU A 40 -5.90 -14.89 -7.95
CA GLU A 40 -5.36 -14.25 -9.15
C GLU A 40 -5.56 -12.73 -9.08
N GLU A 41 -6.75 -12.29 -8.71
CA GLU A 41 -7.10 -10.88 -8.55
C GLU A 41 -6.31 -10.23 -7.41
N TYR A 42 -6.19 -10.91 -6.26
CA TYR A 42 -5.32 -10.47 -5.16
C TYR A 42 -3.90 -10.20 -5.65
N ARG A 43 -3.30 -11.14 -6.39
CA ARG A 43 -1.92 -10.98 -6.90
C ARG A 43 -1.81 -9.79 -7.85
N ARG A 44 -2.82 -9.55 -8.69
CA ARG A 44 -2.84 -8.41 -9.61
C ARG A 44 -2.83 -7.09 -8.85
N HIS A 45 -3.73 -6.94 -7.88
CA HIS A 45 -3.83 -5.72 -7.06
C HIS A 45 -2.57 -5.54 -6.19
N ALA A 46 -2.06 -6.60 -5.56
CA ALA A 46 -0.82 -6.54 -4.78
C ALA A 46 0.40 -6.13 -5.63
N ALA A 47 0.50 -6.61 -6.87
CA ALA A 47 1.55 -6.18 -7.80
C ALA A 47 1.42 -4.69 -8.14
N ARG A 48 0.20 -4.23 -8.45
CA ARG A 48 -0.06 -2.81 -8.73
C ARG A 48 0.24 -1.92 -7.53
N THR A 49 -0.13 -2.33 -6.32
CA THR A 49 0.23 -1.61 -5.09
C THR A 49 1.74 -1.44 -4.98
N ARG A 50 2.54 -2.50 -5.24
CA ARG A 50 4.01 -2.39 -5.19
C ARG A 50 4.56 -1.37 -6.20
N GLU A 51 4.06 -1.36 -7.43
CA GLU A 51 4.45 -0.36 -8.43
C GLU A 51 4.13 1.07 -7.99
N LEU A 52 2.94 1.28 -7.41
CA LEU A 52 2.51 2.58 -6.90
C LEU A 52 3.35 3.01 -5.69
N MET A 53 3.70 2.08 -4.80
CA MET A 53 4.60 2.32 -3.68
C MET A 53 5.98 2.76 -4.16
N GLU A 54 6.60 2.02 -5.10
CA GLU A 54 7.90 2.41 -5.66
C GLU A 54 7.84 3.80 -6.31
N THR A 55 6.74 4.09 -7.01
CA THR A 55 6.50 5.41 -7.60
C THR A 55 6.38 6.50 -6.53
N TYR A 56 5.64 6.25 -5.45
CA TYR A 56 5.47 7.20 -4.35
C TYR A 56 6.82 7.45 -3.65
N VAL A 57 7.53 6.39 -3.29
CA VAL A 57 8.82 6.47 -2.58
C VAL A 57 9.85 7.23 -3.40
N SER A 58 9.92 7.00 -4.71
CA SER A 58 10.86 7.71 -5.59
C SER A 58 10.59 9.21 -5.71
N ARG A 59 9.34 9.65 -5.52
CA ARG A 59 8.92 11.06 -5.69
C ARG A 59 8.87 11.84 -4.39
N TYR A 60 8.31 11.24 -3.35
CA TYR A 60 7.94 11.93 -2.12
C TYR A 60 8.71 11.42 -0.89
N GLY A 61 9.43 10.29 -1.03
CA GLY A 61 10.12 9.62 0.07
C GLY A 61 9.28 8.50 0.70
N PRO A 62 9.83 7.81 1.72
CA PRO A 62 9.21 6.63 2.31
C PRO A 62 7.88 6.94 3.01
N LEU A 63 6.90 6.04 2.84
CA LEU A 63 5.67 6.05 3.61
C LEU A 63 5.93 5.47 5.01
N ILE A 64 5.77 6.32 6.03
CA ILE A 64 6.13 6.01 7.41
C ILE A 64 5.41 4.76 7.96
N TRP A 65 4.15 4.52 7.58
CA TRP A 65 3.40 3.35 8.04
C TRP A 65 3.70 2.06 7.25
N MET A 66 4.58 2.12 6.25
CA MET A 66 4.96 0.96 5.42
C MET A 66 6.46 0.75 5.28
N ASP A 67 7.27 1.63 5.86
CA ASP A 67 8.71 1.45 5.97
C ASP A 67 8.99 0.40 7.08
N PRO A 68 9.56 -0.78 6.74
CA PRO A 68 9.89 -1.81 7.71
C PRO A 68 10.89 -1.35 8.77
N GLU A 69 11.75 -0.39 8.45
CA GLU A 69 12.72 0.20 9.39
C GLU A 69 12.04 1.14 10.39
N TRP A 70 10.91 1.75 10.00
CA TRP A 70 10.05 2.57 10.88
C TRP A 70 9.07 1.74 11.72
N ALA A 71 8.71 0.54 11.28
CA ALA A 71 7.87 -0.40 12.06
C ALA A 71 8.54 -0.85 13.37
N GLY A 72 9.82 -0.53 13.56
CA GLY A 72 10.65 -0.93 14.69
C GLY A 72 11.15 -2.37 14.51
N PRO A 73 12.32 -2.70 15.10
CA PRO A 73 13.00 -3.98 14.88
C PRO A 73 12.21 -5.24 15.31
N ASP A 74 11.10 -5.07 16.05
CA ASP A 74 10.32 -6.17 16.64
C ASP A 74 8.96 -6.43 15.98
N ARG A 75 8.65 -5.75 14.86
CA ARG A 75 7.40 -6.01 14.12
C ARG A 75 7.73 -6.40 12.70
N GLY A 76 8.13 -7.65 12.53
CA GLY A 76 8.14 -8.29 11.22
C GLY A 76 6.82 -7.98 10.51
N VAL A 77 6.92 -7.28 9.38
CA VAL A 77 5.74 -6.91 8.59
C VAL A 77 5.21 -8.24 8.03
N PRO A 78 4.01 -8.69 8.41
CA PRO A 78 3.58 -10.07 8.17
C PRO A 78 3.34 -10.42 6.69
N TRP A 79 3.58 -9.49 5.77
CA TRP A 79 3.44 -9.66 4.33
C TRP A 79 4.73 -9.45 3.52
N ALA A 80 5.86 -9.16 4.19
CA ALA A 80 7.18 -9.05 3.55
C ALA A 80 7.77 -10.43 3.22
#